data_AF-A0A0C1QJP2-F1
#
_entry.id   AF-A0A0C1QJP2-F1
#
_cell.length_a   1.000
_cell.length_b   1.000
_cell.length_c   1.000
_cell.angle_alpha   90.00
_cell.angle_beta   90.00
_cell.angle_gamma   90.00
#
_symmetry.space_group_name_H-M   'P 1'
#
loop_
_entity.id
_entity.type
_entity.pdbx_description
1 polymer ?
#
loop_
_entity_poly.entity_id
_entity_poly.type
_entity_poly.pdbx_seq_one_letter_code
_entity_poly.pdbx_strand_id
1 'polypeptide(L)'
;MLMTKLKLNANNIEVTFINNYIPALKAGSYTISLSQDTDGIGEGGSVQGSVKTTNQFLLKGERFNLNNLYTVFPQNMSSGQYGNCIPHVVLMNKYYPWVRSPVKGSNSPWLALLVFLSSEAPLIKNVELNNFSTDQLPAGSPSTILFYSFTLEADEQGSDTCEVIDIDINLFNQIAPTISDIDYLTHVREVNVTKKSSNYLNIKKVDSFEEGSLPTTNFFSVIIGNRILATPGSYTIHLVSLENMGEYLPNVDGSSNIDSQYQYIRLVSLHNWTCTIMEESRTLSDIIGALNNNYSEGINLCMPAVTGSDATTNQIVNNAYAMGYNVSSYNMRGGDTNLAWYRGPLVPYKVANNIISLMNSNPDSFLRYVPNAVVEGNNITTSMFDVSYSVAFQLGFLLAIQNKNFAENLYKWKQGNQQAVIQAVENEVLQEVLGSTTLATQPKQLREDMISNVANIIEKYTKSIKLRD
;
A
#
# COMPACT_ATOMS: atom_id res chain seq x y z
N MET A 1 -20.37 3.89 -31.80
CA MET A 1 -19.33 3.13 -31.08
C MET A 1 -20.02 2.43 -29.90
N LEU A 2 -20.28 1.13 -29.99
CA LEU A 2 -20.94 0.39 -28.89
C LEU A 2 -19.93 0.22 -27.75
N MET A 3 -20.10 0.96 -26.66
CA MET A 3 -19.37 0.73 -25.42
C MET A 3 -20.15 -0.28 -24.58
N THR A 4 -19.61 -1.48 -24.42
CA THR A 4 -20.13 -2.43 -23.43
C THR A 4 -19.73 -1.93 -22.05
N LYS A 5 -20.70 -1.59 -21.21
CA LYS A 5 -20.51 -1.13 -19.83
C LYS A 5 -21.00 -2.20 -18.86
N LEU A 6 -20.12 -2.66 -17.98
CA LEU A 6 -20.49 -3.51 -16.85
C LEU A 6 -20.42 -2.71 -15.56
N LYS A 7 -21.51 -2.69 -14.79
CA LYS A 7 -21.59 -1.96 -13.52
C LYS A 7 -21.54 -2.92 -12.34
N LEU A 8 -20.69 -2.63 -11.36
CA LEU A 8 -20.60 -3.40 -10.13
C LEU A 8 -20.82 -2.47 -8.94
N ASN A 9 -21.80 -2.83 -8.10
CA ASN A 9 -22.14 -2.11 -6.87
C ASN A 9 -21.65 -2.91 -5.66
N ALA A 10 -20.51 -2.52 -5.11
CA ALA A 10 -20.03 -3.04 -3.82
C ALA A 10 -19.95 -1.88 -2.83
N ASN A 11 -20.64 -2.00 -1.69
CA ASN A 11 -20.54 -1.06 -0.56
C ASN A 11 -20.67 0.43 -0.92
N ASN A 12 -21.68 0.80 -1.72
CA ASN A 12 -21.97 2.19 -2.12
C ASN A 12 -20.85 2.90 -2.93
N ILE A 13 -19.96 2.14 -3.56
CA ILE A 13 -18.98 2.61 -4.56
C ILE A 13 -19.37 1.99 -5.91
N GLU A 14 -19.73 2.84 -6.87
CA GLU A 14 -20.04 2.42 -8.24
C GLU A 14 -18.75 2.38 -9.06
N VAL A 15 -18.43 1.21 -9.61
CA VAL A 15 -17.34 1.03 -10.58
C VAL A 15 -17.94 0.54 -11.89
N THR A 16 -17.65 1.25 -12.97
CA THR A 16 -18.04 0.83 -14.33
C THR A 16 -16.81 0.39 -15.12
N PHE A 17 -16.88 -0.79 -15.71
CA PHE A 17 -15.85 -1.34 -16.59
C PHE A 17 -16.23 -1.04 -18.05
N ILE A 18 -15.31 -0.45 -18.78
CA ILE A 18 -15.45 -0.06 -20.18
C ILE A 18 -14.35 -0.79 -20.95
N ASN A 19 -14.71 -1.48 -22.03
CA ASN A 19 -13.76 -2.30 -22.78
C ASN A 19 -12.58 -1.48 -23.33
N ASN A 20 -12.87 -0.37 -24.01
CA ASN A 20 -11.84 0.50 -24.57
C ASN A 20 -12.26 1.96 -24.59
N TYR A 21 -11.27 2.85 -24.69
CA TYR A 21 -11.48 4.28 -24.89
C TYR A 21 -10.56 4.77 -26.00
N ILE A 22 -10.98 4.54 -27.25
CA ILE A 22 -10.18 4.82 -28.44
C ILE A 22 -10.17 6.34 -28.70
N PRO A 23 -9.00 6.99 -28.78
CA PRO A 23 -8.92 8.42 -29.09
C PRO A 23 -9.29 8.70 -30.56
N ALA A 24 -9.83 9.89 -30.84
CA ALA A 24 -10.17 10.30 -32.19
C ALA A 24 -8.93 10.50 -33.08
N LEU A 25 -7.83 10.95 -32.48
CA LEU A 25 -6.51 11.09 -33.10
C LEU A 25 -5.48 10.28 -32.29
N LYS A 26 -4.70 9.46 -32.98
CA LYS A 26 -3.59 8.69 -32.40
C LYS A 26 -2.33 9.57 -32.28
N ALA A 27 -1.33 9.13 -31.52
CA ALA A 27 -0.06 9.85 -31.44
C ALA A 27 0.58 9.98 -32.83
N GLY A 28 1.19 11.12 -33.11
CA GLY A 28 1.85 11.39 -34.39
C GLY A 28 1.67 12.83 -34.91
N SER A 29 2.31 13.09 -36.05
CA SER A 29 2.31 14.40 -36.70
C SER A 29 1.12 14.58 -37.63
N TYR A 30 0.40 15.70 -37.45
CA TYR A 30 -0.78 16.04 -38.23
C TYR A 30 -0.58 17.39 -38.93
N THR A 31 -1.20 17.52 -40.11
CA THR A 31 -1.26 18.79 -40.84
C THR A 31 -2.70 19.25 -40.96
N ILE A 32 -3.03 20.40 -40.38
CA ILE A 32 -4.31 21.08 -40.60
C ILE A 32 -4.16 21.93 -41.85
N SER A 33 -5.04 21.71 -42.82
CA SER A 33 -5.11 22.50 -44.04
C SER A 33 -6.42 23.27 -44.08
N LEU A 34 -6.36 24.59 -44.18
CA LEU A 34 -7.51 25.47 -44.38
C LEU A 34 -7.51 25.91 -45.85
N SER A 35 -8.60 25.65 -46.56
CA SER A 35 -8.86 26.17 -47.90
C SER A 35 -10.05 27.10 -47.82
N GLN A 36 -9.88 28.36 -48.26
CA GLN A 36 -10.95 29.32 -48.40
C GLN A 36 -11.11 29.65 -49.89
N ASP A 37 -12.25 29.27 -50.44
CA ASP A 37 -12.63 29.64 -51.80
C ASP A 37 -13.44 30.93 -51.73
N THR A 38 -13.03 31.93 -52.51
CA THR A 38 -13.71 33.22 -52.64
C THR A 38 -14.25 33.35 -54.05
N ASP A 39 -15.55 33.61 -54.15
CA ASP A 39 -16.24 33.93 -55.40
C ASP A 39 -17.17 35.13 -55.14
N GLY A 40 -16.99 36.20 -55.89
CA GLY A 40 -17.77 37.42 -55.75
C GLY A 40 -17.58 38.38 -56.91
N ILE A 41 -18.64 39.12 -57.23
CA ILE A 41 -18.64 40.17 -58.26
C ILE A 41 -18.92 41.51 -57.57
N GLY A 42 -18.04 42.48 -57.75
CA GLY A 42 -18.19 43.84 -57.21
C GLY A 42 -17.87 44.92 -58.25
N GLU A 43 -17.93 46.20 -57.84
CA GLU A 43 -17.69 47.36 -58.73
C GLU A 43 -16.28 47.35 -59.38
N GLY A 44 -15.33 46.60 -58.82
CA GLY A 44 -13.98 46.42 -59.35
C GLY A 44 -13.75 45.16 -60.22
N GLY A 45 -14.79 44.37 -60.51
CA GLY A 45 -14.70 43.13 -61.30
C GLY A 45 -15.06 41.86 -60.51
N SER A 46 -14.81 40.69 -61.12
CA SER A 46 -15.00 39.37 -60.49
C SER A 46 -13.72 38.91 -59.77
N VAL A 47 -13.84 38.49 -58.51
CA VAL A 47 -12.77 37.81 -57.77
C VAL A 47 -13.13 36.34 -57.66
N GLN A 48 -12.31 35.50 -58.31
CA GLN A 48 -12.27 34.06 -58.07
C GLN A 48 -10.86 33.70 -57.60
N GLY A 49 -10.76 33.10 -56.42
CA GLY A 49 -9.48 32.67 -55.87
C GLY A 49 -9.63 31.74 -54.68
N SER A 50 -8.72 30.78 -54.56
CA SER A 50 -8.60 29.88 -53.41
C SER A 50 -7.36 30.24 -52.59
N VAL A 51 -7.52 30.54 -51.30
CA VAL A 51 -6.40 30.69 -50.36
C VAL A 51 -6.25 29.38 -49.58
N LYS A 52 -5.04 28.81 -49.60
CA LYS A 52 -4.71 27.62 -48.81
C LYS A 52 -3.64 27.98 -47.78
N THR A 53 -3.87 27.63 -46.53
CA THR A 53 -2.85 27.69 -45.48
C THR A 53 -2.78 26.35 -44.77
N THR A 54 -1.58 25.97 -44.35
CA THR A 54 -1.32 24.69 -43.67
C THR A 54 -0.55 24.95 -42.40
N ASN A 55 -0.92 24.26 -41.32
CA ASN A 55 -0.18 24.26 -40.07
C ASN A 55 0.06 22.82 -39.60
N GLN A 56 1.23 22.55 -39.04
CA GLN A 56 1.60 21.23 -38.55
C GLN A 56 1.60 21.24 -37.02
N PHE A 57 1.10 20.16 -36.43
CA PHE A 57 1.16 19.95 -34.98
C PHE A 57 1.41 18.48 -34.67
N LEU A 58 2.09 18.24 -33.54
CA LEU A 58 2.40 16.89 -33.05
C LEU A 58 1.46 16.56 -31.89
N LEU A 59 0.75 15.44 -31.99
CA LEU A 59 0.05 14.88 -30.84
C LEU A 59 0.99 13.93 -30.10
N LYS A 60 1.49 14.36 -28.95
CA LYS A 60 2.41 13.57 -28.13
C LYS A 60 1.73 12.32 -27.56
N GLY A 61 2.41 11.18 -27.68
CA GLY A 61 2.12 9.97 -26.93
C GLY A 61 3.43 9.42 -26.39
N GLU A 62 3.60 9.48 -25.06
CA GLU A 62 4.78 8.95 -24.36
C GLU A 62 5.11 7.55 -24.90
N ARG A 63 6.35 7.34 -25.36
CA ARG A 63 6.72 6.16 -26.15
C ARG A 63 7.81 5.32 -25.49
N PHE A 64 8.83 5.99 -24.96
CA PHE A 64 10.03 5.37 -24.40
C PHE A 64 10.14 5.52 -22.88
N ASN A 65 9.38 6.44 -22.30
CA ASN A 65 9.38 6.73 -20.86
C ASN A 65 7.97 7.12 -20.44
N LEU A 66 7.49 6.56 -19.33
CA LEU A 66 6.15 6.79 -18.80
C LEU A 66 6.24 7.49 -17.44
N ASN A 67 5.70 8.71 -17.35
CA ASN A 67 5.73 9.49 -16.11
C ASN A 67 4.42 9.42 -15.31
N ASN A 68 3.30 9.05 -15.94
CA ASN A 68 1.95 9.23 -15.41
C ASN A 68 1.29 7.92 -14.94
N LEU A 69 2.00 7.15 -14.12
CA LEU A 69 1.50 5.93 -13.49
C LEU A 69 0.73 6.25 -12.19
N TYR A 70 -0.42 5.61 -11.98
CA TYR A 70 -1.24 5.83 -10.77
C TYR A 70 -0.91 4.82 -9.66
N THR A 71 -0.98 3.52 -9.95
CA THR A 71 -0.62 2.47 -8.98
C THR A 71 -0.31 1.16 -9.68
N VAL A 72 0.45 0.29 -9.01
CA VAL A 72 0.75 -1.08 -9.42
C VAL A 72 0.25 -2.06 -8.37
N PHE A 73 -0.07 -3.27 -8.81
CA PHE A 73 -0.41 -4.37 -7.94
C PHE A 73 0.25 -5.68 -8.42
N PRO A 74 0.90 -6.46 -7.55
CA PRO A 74 1.26 -6.12 -6.16
C PRO A 74 2.09 -4.85 -6.04
N GLN A 75 2.12 -4.23 -4.86
CA GLN A 75 2.91 -3.02 -4.64
C GLN A 75 4.41 -3.31 -4.77
N ASN A 76 5.19 -2.32 -5.21
CA ASN A 76 6.63 -2.47 -5.35
C ASN A 76 7.29 -2.86 -4.01
N MET A 77 8.17 -3.85 -4.05
CA MET A 77 8.87 -4.45 -2.90
C MET A 77 7.92 -5.02 -1.83
N SER A 78 6.67 -5.28 -2.16
CA SER A 78 5.73 -5.89 -1.22
C SER A 78 5.95 -7.40 -1.11
N SER A 79 5.74 -7.92 0.10
CA SER A 79 5.68 -9.36 0.37
C SER A 79 4.28 -9.76 0.81
N GLY A 80 3.80 -10.90 0.33
CA GLY A 80 2.46 -11.37 0.69
C GLY A 80 2.03 -12.61 -0.07
N GLN A 81 0.76 -12.98 0.13
CA GLN A 81 0.10 -14.08 -0.57
C GLN A 81 -0.60 -13.52 -1.81
N TYR A 82 0.11 -13.55 -2.94
CA TYR A 82 -0.41 -13.06 -4.23
C TYR A 82 -0.72 -14.21 -5.22
N GLY A 83 -0.68 -15.47 -4.76
CA GLY A 83 -0.90 -16.70 -5.54
C GLY A 83 -2.14 -16.68 -6.44
N ASN A 84 -3.22 -16.15 -5.89
CA ASN A 84 -4.54 -16.10 -6.55
C ASN A 84 -4.84 -14.71 -7.15
N CYS A 85 -3.82 -13.87 -7.33
CA CYS A 85 -4.00 -12.53 -7.87
C CYS A 85 -3.33 -12.40 -9.24
N ILE A 86 -3.97 -11.60 -10.10
CA ILE A 86 -3.41 -11.23 -11.39
C ILE A 86 -2.73 -9.86 -11.25
N PRO A 87 -1.42 -9.74 -11.56
CA PRO A 87 -0.73 -8.47 -11.57
C PRO A 87 -1.43 -7.45 -12.48
N HIS A 88 -1.48 -6.19 -12.06
CA HIS A 88 -2.06 -5.15 -12.88
C HIS A 88 -1.46 -3.78 -12.57
N VAL A 89 -1.50 -2.89 -13.57
CA VAL A 89 -1.10 -1.49 -13.46
C VAL A 89 -2.27 -0.60 -13.81
N VAL A 90 -2.38 0.53 -13.12
CA VAL A 90 -3.41 1.55 -13.33
C VAL A 90 -2.72 2.83 -13.77
N LEU A 91 -3.17 3.39 -14.90
CA LEU A 91 -2.67 4.66 -15.45
C LEU A 91 -3.74 5.75 -15.34
N MET A 92 -3.30 7.00 -15.18
CA MET A 92 -4.22 8.14 -15.08
C MET A 92 -4.87 8.50 -16.42
N ASN A 93 -4.20 8.23 -17.54
CA ASN A 93 -4.70 8.59 -18.86
C ASN A 93 -5.50 7.45 -19.49
N LYS A 94 -6.83 7.62 -19.56
CA LYS A 94 -7.77 6.64 -20.14
C LYS A 94 -7.51 6.30 -21.61
N TYR A 95 -6.82 7.14 -22.37
CA TYR A 95 -6.55 6.92 -23.79
C TYR A 95 -5.20 6.25 -24.04
N TYR A 96 -4.27 6.31 -23.07
CA TYR A 96 -2.86 6.00 -23.29
C TYR A 96 -2.60 4.61 -23.89
N PRO A 97 -3.31 3.53 -23.47
CA PRO A 97 -3.11 2.23 -24.11
C PRO A 97 -3.51 2.18 -25.58
N TRP A 98 -4.29 3.14 -26.09
CA TRP A 98 -4.83 3.16 -27.46
C TRP A 98 -4.29 4.31 -28.32
N VAL A 99 -3.28 5.06 -27.85
CA VAL A 99 -2.65 6.13 -28.65
C VAL A 99 -1.68 5.59 -29.70
N ARG A 100 -1.16 4.37 -29.51
CA ARG A 100 -0.32 3.59 -30.43
C ARG A 100 -0.92 2.19 -30.58
N SER A 101 -0.39 1.37 -31.48
CA SER A 101 -0.94 0.05 -31.79
C SER A 101 0.15 -0.99 -32.08
N PRO A 102 -0.06 -2.26 -31.71
CA PRO A 102 0.88 -3.33 -32.04
C PRO A 102 0.90 -3.69 -33.52
N VAL A 103 -0.23 -3.48 -34.20
CA VAL A 103 -0.36 -3.58 -35.66
C VAL A 103 -0.75 -2.22 -36.19
N LYS A 104 0.01 -1.68 -37.15
CA LYS A 104 -0.22 -0.32 -37.66
C LYS A 104 -1.66 -0.14 -38.12
N GLY A 105 -2.36 0.83 -37.52
CA GLY A 105 -3.75 1.15 -37.85
C GLY A 105 -4.81 0.37 -37.05
N SER A 106 -4.41 -0.65 -36.27
CA SER A 106 -5.35 -1.38 -35.40
C SER A 106 -5.74 -0.56 -34.17
N ASN A 107 -6.86 -0.90 -33.54
CA ASN A 107 -7.31 -0.28 -32.29
C ASN A 107 -6.97 -1.12 -31.06
N SER A 108 -6.07 -2.09 -31.21
CA SER A 108 -5.60 -2.91 -30.10
C SER A 108 -4.61 -2.12 -29.25
N PRO A 109 -4.61 -2.31 -27.93
CA PRO A 109 -3.70 -1.59 -27.07
C PRO A 109 -2.25 -2.00 -27.33
N TRP A 110 -1.31 -1.07 -27.19
CA TRP A 110 0.12 -1.30 -27.45
C TRP A 110 0.93 -1.63 -26.20
N LEU A 111 0.28 -1.90 -25.07
CA LEU A 111 0.91 -2.14 -23.79
C LEU A 111 0.59 -3.54 -23.28
N ALA A 112 1.57 -4.17 -22.64
CA ALA A 112 1.37 -5.44 -21.94
C ALA A 112 2.15 -5.49 -20.62
N LEU A 113 1.67 -6.33 -19.70
CA LEU A 113 2.40 -6.67 -18.48
C LEU A 113 3.01 -8.06 -18.62
N LEU A 114 4.34 -8.13 -18.59
CA LEU A 114 5.10 -9.37 -18.56
C LEU A 114 5.58 -9.65 -17.14
N VAL A 115 5.43 -10.90 -16.72
CA VAL A 115 5.70 -11.35 -15.35
C VAL A 115 6.79 -12.41 -15.38
N PHE A 116 7.89 -12.15 -14.67
CA PHE A 116 9.07 -12.99 -14.63
C PHE A 116 9.32 -13.48 -13.21
N LEU A 117 9.63 -14.78 -13.06
CA LEU A 117 10.26 -15.24 -11.83
C LEU A 117 11.70 -14.71 -11.76
N SER A 118 12.28 -14.63 -10.57
CA SER A 118 13.66 -14.15 -10.39
C SER A 118 14.71 -14.93 -11.20
N SER A 119 14.46 -16.22 -11.48
CA SER A 119 15.33 -17.05 -12.33
C SER A 119 15.21 -16.74 -13.83
N GLU A 120 14.12 -16.11 -14.24
CA GLU A 120 13.76 -15.79 -15.63
C GLU A 120 13.93 -14.28 -15.93
N ALA A 121 14.14 -13.45 -14.91
CA ALA A 121 14.08 -12.00 -15.03
C ALA A 121 15.21 -11.47 -15.94
N PRO A 122 14.88 -10.74 -17.01
CA PRO A 122 15.88 -10.14 -17.89
C PRO A 122 16.61 -8.99 -17.17
N LEU A 123 17.84 -8.70 -17.61
CA LEU A 123 18.59 -7.54 -17.12
C LEU A 123 18.00 -6.25 -17.71
N ILE A 124 17.76 -5.27 -16.85
CA ILE A 124 17.29 -3.93 -17.25
C ILE A 124 18.50 -3.09 -17.65
N LYS A 125 18.41 -2.44 -18.81
CA LYS A 125 19.51 -1.62 -19.35
C LYS A 125 18.98 -0.32 -19.91
N ASN A 126 19.75 0.75 -19.70
CA ASN A 126 19.46 2.05 -20.29
C ASN A 126 20.27 2.21 -21.57
N VAL A 127 19.59 2.47 -22.69
CA VAL A 127 20.19 2.58 -24.02
C VAL A 127 19.72 3.88 -24.67
N GLU A 128 20.61 4.57 -25.37
CA GLU A 128 20.27 5.72 -26.21
C GLU A 128 19.49 5.28 -27.46
N LEU A 129 18.50 6.05 -27.90
CA LEU A 129 17.67 5.67 -29.05
C LEU A 129 18.48 5.42 -30.34
N ASN A 130 19.59 6.14 -30.55
CA ASN A 130 20.51 5.89 -31.67
C ASN A 130 21.18 4.52 -31.63
N ASN A 131 21.38 3.97 -30.43
CA ASN A 131 22.07 2.70 -30.22
C ASN A 131 21.10 1.53 -30.02
N PHE A 132 19.79 1.78 -30.06
CA PHE A 132 18.75 0.78 -29.77
C PHE A 132 18.91 -0.51 -30.58
N SER A 133 19.30 -0.41 -31.86
CA SER A 133 19.51 -1.56 -32.76
C SER A 133 20.92 -2.15 -32.73
N THR A 134 21.90 -1.44 -32.18
CA THR A 134 23.32 -1.81 -32.26
C THR A 134 23.89 -2.29 -30.94
N ASP A 135 23.21 -2.02 -29.82
CA ASP A 135 23.72 -2.35 -28.49
C ASP A 135 23.64 -3.85 -28.18
N GLN A 136 24.77 -4.45 -27.78
CA GLN A 136 24.96 -5.89 -27.61
C GLN A 136 24.68 -6.33 -26.17
N LEU A 137 23.48 -6.83 -25.89
CA LEU A 137 23.04 -7.09 -24.51
C LEU A 137 22.06 -8.29 -24.52
N PRO A 138 22.06 -9.22 -23.52
CA PRO A 138 23.08 -9.50 -22.50
C PRO A 138 24.25 -10.36 -23.00
N ALA A 139 24.13 -11.09 -24.13
CA ALA A 139 25.24 -11.78 -24.77
C ALA A 139 24.86 -12.16 -26.21
N GLY A 140 25.45 -11.52 -27.21
CA GLY A 140 25.24 -11.86 -28.62
C GLY A 140 25.65 -10.76 -29.59
N SER A 141 25.68 -11.12 -30.87
CA SER A 141 25.72 -10.16 -31.98
C SER A 141 24.36 -9.46 -32.08
N PRO A 142 24.25 -8.16 -32.40
CA PRO A 142 22.96 -7.49 -32.56
C PRO A 142 22.06 -8.17 -33.60
N SER A 143 22.67 -8.92 -34.54
CA SER A 143 21.97 -9.74 -35.52
C SER A 143 21.12 -10.86 -34.94
N THR A 144 21.34 -11.29 -33.69
CA THR A 144 20.55 -12.34 -33.03
C THR A 144 19.41 -11.77 -32.17
N ILE A 145 19.25 -10.45 -32.12
CA ILE A 145 18.25 -9.75 -31.33
C ILE A 145 17.19 -9.19 -32.27
N LEU A 146 15.95 -9.63 -32.10
CA LEU A 146 14.80 -9.04 -32.76
C LEU A 146 14.35 -7.79 -32.00
N PHE A 147 14.04 -6.71 -32.72
CA PHE A 147 13.48 -5.49 -32.14
C PHE A 147 12.51 -4.83 -33.11
N TYR A 148 11.58 -4.00 -32.63
CA TYR A 148 10.68 -3.27 -33.52
C TYR A 148 11.42 -2.14 -34.24
N SER A 149 11.07 -1.94 -35.50
CA SER A 149 11.54 -0.78 -36.25
C SER A 149 10.71 0.45 -35.90
N PHE A 150 11.38 1.58 -35.76
CA PHE A 150 10.73 2.86 -35.56
C PHE A 150 11.47 4.02 -36.24
N THR A 151 10.72 5.09 -36.44
CA THR A 151 11.26 6.41 -36.82
C THR A 151 11.06 7.33 -35.62
N LEU A 152 12.07 8.15 -35.32
CA LEU A 152 11.99 9.17 -34.28
C LEU A 152 10.96 10.23 -34.67
N GLU A 153 10.09 10.57 -33.73
CA GLU A 153 9.13 11.67 -33.86
C GLU A 153 9.82 13.03 -33.71
N ALA A 154 9.13 14.11 -34.08
CA ALA A 154 9.73 15.45 -34.15
C ALA A 154 10.24 15.98 -32.79
N ASP A 155 9.77 15.41 -31.68
CA ASP A 155 10.19 15.74 -30.32
C ASP A 155 11.10 14.68 -29.67
N GLU A 156 11.53 13.67 -30.42
CA GLU A 156 12.44 12.60 -29.97
C GLU A 156 13.84 12.85 -30.54
N GLN A 157 14.86 12.72 -29.71
CA GLN A 157 16.26 12.85 -30.11
C GLN A 157 16.98 11.52 -29.97
N GLY A 158 17.94 11.26 -30.85
CA GLY A 158 18.72 10.02 -30.80
C GLY A 158 19.53 9.83 -29.52
N SER A 159 19.82 10.93 -28.80
CA SER A 159 20.49 10.94 -27.49
C SER A 159 19.54 10.65 -26.32
N ASP A 160 18.23 10.61 -26.55
CA ASP A 160 17.27 10.28 -25.49
C ASP A 160 17.48 8.83 -25.05
N THR A 161 17.26 8.56 -23.77
CA THR A 161 17.47 7.23 -23.19
C THR A 161 16.16 6.50 -22.96
N CYS A 162 16.21 5.18 -23.09
CA CYS A 162 15.10 4.30 -22.80
C CYS A 162 15.57 3.05 -22.04
N GLU A 163 14.71 2.51 -21.19
CA GLU A 163 14.95 1.23 -20.53
C GLU A 163 14.54 0.09 -21.46
N VAL A 164 15.45 -0.86 -21.68
CA VAL A 164 15.22 -2.04 -22.51
C VAL A 164 15.45 -3.32 -21.72
N ILE A 165 14.74 -4.36 -22.12
CA ILE A 165 14.91 -5.73 -21.66
C ILE A 165 15.04 -6.66 -22.86
N ASP A 166 15.98 -7.60 -22.77
CA ASP A 166 16.22 -8.62 -23.79
C ASP A 166 15.74 -9.97 -23.24
N ILE A 167 14.74 -10.55 -23.89
CA ILE A 167 14.02 -11.75 -23.41
C ILE A 167 14.30 -12.91 -24.37
N ASP A 168 14.60 -14.09 -23.85
CA ASP A 168 14.71 -15.32 -24.67
C ASP A 168 13.38 -15.59 -25.39
N ILE A 169 13.43 -15.93 -26.68
CA ILE A 169 12.22 -16.12 -27.50
C ILE A 169 11.34 -17.25 -26.98
N ASN A 170 11.91 -18.33 -26.42
CA ASN A 170 11.10 -19.42 -25.88
C ASN A 170 10.33 -18.96 -24.65
N LEU A 171 10.98 -18.19 -23.78
CA LEU A 171 10.32 -17.58 -22.63
C LEU A 171 9.28 -16.56 -23.07
N PHE A 172 9.60 -15.70 -24.03
CA PHE A 172 8.68 -14.70 -24.57
C PHE A 172 7.40 -15.34 -25.10
N ASN A 173 7.51 -16.39 -25.91
CA ASN A 173 6.33 -17.09 -26.45
C ASN A 173 5.46 -17.76 -25.38
N GLN A 174 6.02 -18.08 -24.21
CA GLN A 174 5.26 -18.65 -23.08
C GLN A 174 4.51 -17.59 -22.26
N ILE A 175 5.04 -16.36 -22.17
CA ILE A 175 4.52 -15.35 -21.24
C ILE A 175 3.81 -14.19 -21.95
N ALA A 176 4.18 -13.89 -23.19
CA ALA A 176 3.61 -12.78 -23.94
C ALA A 176 2.15 -13.08 -24.33
N PRO A 177 1.27 -12.06 -24.32
CA PRO A 177 -0.10 -12.23 -24.78
C PRO A 177 -0.15 -12.40 -26.30
N THR A 178 -1.17 -13.12 -26.78
CA THR A 178 -1.45 -13.16 -28.22
C THR A 178 -2.10 -11.86 -28.67
N ILE A 179 -2.14 -11.62 -29.99
CA ILE A 179 -2.79 -10.40 -30.53
C ILE A 179 -4.26 -10.29 -30.12
N SER A 180 -4.97 -11.42 -29.99
CA SER A 180 -6.36 -11.48 -29.54
C SER A 180 -6.51 -11.26 -28.03
N ASP A 181 -5.51 -11.62 -27.23
CA ASP A 181 -5.59 -11.51 -25.76
C ASP A 181 -5.41 -10.07 -25.29
N ILE A 182 -4.61 -9.27 -26.01
CA ILE A 182 -4.28 -7.90 -25.63
C ILE A 182 -5.54 -7.03 -25.45
N ASP A 183 -6.57 -7.24 -26.28
CA ASP A 183 -7.85 -6.53 -26.17
C ASP A 183 -8.62 -6.89 -24.89
N TYR A 184 -8.40 -8.08 -24.30
CA TYR A 184 -9.01 -8.50 -23.03
C TYR A 184 -8.18 -8.12 -21.80
N LEU A 185 -6.87 -7.94 -21.96
CA LEU A 185 -5.95 -7.61 -20.89
C LEU A 185 -5.93 -6.11 -20.55
N THR A 186 -6.60 -5.28 -21.33
CA THR A 186 -6.64 -3.83 -21.12
C THR A 186 -8.05 -3.30 -21.15
N HIS A 187 -8.42 -2.52 -20.14
CA HIS A 187 -9.74 -1.91 -20.05
C HIS A 187 -9.71 -0.57 -19.32
N VAL A 188 -10.83 0.15 -19.31
CA VAL A 188 -11.00 1.39 -18.54
C VAL A 188 -11.94 1.16 -17.37
N ARG A 189 -11.56 1.71 -16.21
CA ARG A 189 -12.39 1.79 -15.00
C ARG A 189 -12.85 3.23 -14.82
N GLU A 190 -14.16 3.42 -14.78
CA GLU A 190 -14.81 4.64 -14.36
C GLU A 190 -15.19 4.49 -12.87
N VAL A 191 -14.66 5.37 -12.02
CA VAL A 191 -14.78 5.27 -10.56
C VAL A 191 -15.32 6.58 -9.99
N ASN A 192 -16.33 6.49 -9.14
CA ASN A 192 -16.83 7.64 -8.40
C ASN A 192 -15.83 8.05 -7.29
N VAL A 193 -15.33 9.28 -7.35
CA VAL A 193 -14.28 9.80 -6.45
C VAL A 193 -14.83 10.59 -5.26
N THR A 194 -16.14 10.85 -5.20
CA THR A 194 -16.78 11.66 -4.13
C THR A 194 -16.61 11.10 -2.71
N LYS A 195 -16.33 9.80 -2.58
CA LYS A 195 -16.11 9.12 -1.28
C LYS A 195 -14.67 8.69 -1.04
N LYS A 196 -13.74 9.01 -1.95
CA LYS A 196 -12.30 8.76 -1.76
C LYS A 196 -11.67 10.01 -1.16
N SER A 197 -10.74 9.81 -0.22
CA SER A 197 -9.94 10.89 0.39
C SER A 197 -9.36 11.79 -0.72
N SER A 198 -9.67 13.08 -0.65
CA SER A 198 -9.29 14.13 -1.60
C SER A 198 -7.77 14.30 -1.78
N ASN A 199 -6.95 13.68 -0.93
CA ASN A 199 -5.49 13.83 -0.95
C ASN A 199 -4.76 12.92 -1.95
N TYR A 200 -5.41 11.90 -2.52
CA TYR A 200 -4.74 10.92 -3.42
C TYR A 200 -4.90 11.22 -4.91
N LEU A 201 -5.65 12.26 -5.24
CA LEU A 201 -5.86 12.69 -6.59
C LEU A 201 -5.16 14.04 -6.71
N ASN A 202 -3.97 14.06 -7.31
CA ASN A 202 -3.38 15.25 -7.94
C ASN A 202 -4.25 15.70 -9.14
N ILE A 203 -5.58 15.73 -8.98
CA ILE A 203 -6.45 16.54 -9.81
C ILE A 203 -6.02 17.96 -9.46
N LYS A 204 -5.08 18.51 -10.23
CA LYS A 204 -5.04 19.95 -10.41
C LYS A 204 -6.49 20.35 -10.61
N LYS A 205 -7.03 21.18 -9.70
CA LYS A 205 -8.21 21.98 -10.01
C LYS A 205 -7.88 22.60 -11.36
N VAL A 206 -8.45 22.06 -12.43
CA VAL A 206 -8.37 22.70 -13.73
C VAL A 206 -9.19 23.97 -13.53
N ASP A 207 -8.54 25.13 -13.70
CA ASP A 207 -9.02 26.47 -13.34
C ASP A 207 -10.26 26.94 -14.12
N SER A 208 -11.23 26.07 -14.40
CA SER A 208 -12.39 26.40 -15.23
C SER A 208 -13.72 25.78 -14.80
N PHE A 209 -13.80 25.18 -13.60
CA PHE A 209 -15.09 24.80 -13.03
C PHE A 209 -15.38 25.63 -11.78
N GLU A 210 -16.55 26.28 -11.78
CA GLU A 210 -17.12 27.00 -10.64
C GLU A 210 -16.98 26.19 -9.35
N GLU A 211 -16.61 26.86 -8.25
CA GLU A 211 -16.57 26.30 -6.90
C GLU A 211 -17.89 25.58 -6.58
N GLY A 212 -17.90 24.26 -6.73
CA GLY A 212 -19.07 23.41 -6.45
C GLY A 212 -19.21 22.16 -7.30
N SER A 213 -18.55 22.08 -8.46
CA SER A 213 -18.73 20.95 -9.39
C SER A 213 -17.42 20.22 -9.69
N LEU A 214 -16.80 19.60 -8.67
CA LEU A 214 -15.74 18.62 -8.93
C LEU A 214 -16.34 17.45 -9.74
N PRO A 215 -15.67 16.96 -10.80
CA PRO A 215 -16.15 15.79 -11.51
C PRO A 215 -16.30 14.64 -10.51
N THR A 216 -17.54 14.15 -10.35
CA THR A 216 -17.87 13.08 -9.41
C THR A 216 -17.21 11.76 -9.77
N THR A 217 -16.71 11.63 -11.01
CA THR A 217 -16.23 10.38 -11.59
C THR A 217 -14.91 10.61 -12.33
N ASN A 218 -13.96 9.69 -12.17
CA ASN A 218 -12.68 9.72 -12.89
C ASN A 218 -12.45 8.41 -13.65
N PHE A 219 -11.69 8.46 -14.74
CA PHE A 219 -11.40 7.34 -15.62
C PHE A 219 -9.94 6.93 -15.50
N PHE A 220 -9.70 5.63 -15.38
CA PHE A 220 -8.36 5.06 -15.33
C PHE A 220 -8.26 3.93 -16.34
N SER A 221 -7.17 3.84 -17.09
CA SER A 221 -6.89 2.63 -17.86
C SER A 221 -6.15 1.63 -16.99
N VAL A 222 -6.49 0.36 -17.14
CA VAL A 222 -5.91 -0.75 -16.40
C VAL A 222 -5.38 -1.78 -17.38
N ILE A 223 -4.14 -2.20 -17.17
CA ILE A 223 -3.50 -3.29 -17.90
C ILE A 223 -3.27 -4.42 -16.90
N ILE A 224 -3.67 -5.62 -17.28
CA ILE A 224 -3.58 -6.84 -16.48
C ILE A 224 -2.51 -7.75 -17.09
N GLY A 225 -1.78 -8.49 -16.24
CA GLY A 225 -0.79 -9.48 -16.66
C GLY A 225 -1.41 -10.70 -17.33
N ASN A 226 -0.70 -11.23 -18.32
CA ASN A 226 -1.06 -12.48 -19.00
C ASN A 226 -0.71 -13.75 -18.18
N ARG A 227 0.20 -13.61 -17.21
CA ARG A 227 0.69 -14.70 -16.34
C ARG A 227 0.38 -14.39 -14.88
N ILE A 228 -0.05 -15.42 -14.15
CA ILE A 228 -0.33 -15.34 -12.71
C ILE A 228 0.93 -15.56 -11.87
N LEU A 229 0.84 -15.14 -10.62
CA LEU A 229 1.88 -15.20 -9.60
C LEU A 229 1.83 -16.54 -8.82
N ALA A 230 1.95 -17.67 -9.50
CA ALA A 230 1.55 -18.97 -8.91
C ALA A 230 2.52 -19.57 -7.88
N THR A 231 3.84 -19.47 -8.09
CA THR A 231 4.83 -20.17 -7.24
C THR A 231 5.46 -19.23 -6.21
N PRO A 232 5.82 -19.71 -5.01
CA PRO A 232 6.58 -18.93 -4.04
C PRO A 232 7.92 -18.46 -4.62
N GLY A 233 8.32 -17.23 -4.32
CA GLY A 233 9.55 -16.64 -4.84
C GLY A 233 9.45 -15.15 -5.13
N SER A 234 10.54 -14.59 -5.62
CA SER A 234 10.60 -13.19 -6.05
C SER A 234 10.24 -13.07 -7.52
N TYR A 235 9.45 -12.06 -7.85
CA TYR A 235 8.99 -11.75 -9.20
C TYR A 235 9.36 -10.34 -9.59
N THR A 236 9.66 -10.16 -10.86
CA THR A 236 9.82 -8.85 -11.50
C THR A 236 8.76 -8.71 -12.57
N ILE A 237 8.03 -7.59 -12.56
CA ILE A 237 6.94 -7.31 -13.49
C ILE A 237 7.31 -6.09 -14.31
N HIS A 238 7.13 -6.17 -15.62
CA HIS A 238 7.45 -5.12 -16.58
C HIS A 238 6.21 -4.69 -17.35
N LEU A 239 5.97 -3.38 -17.41
CA LEU A 239 5.09 -2.75 -18.38
C LEU A 239 5.90 -2.50 -19.65
N VAL A 240 5.59 -3.25 -20.71
CA VAL A 240 6.35 -3.22 -21.97
C VAL A 240 5.56 -2.55 -23.09
N SER A 241 6.29 -1.93 -24.01
CA SER A 241 5.78 -1.48 -25.31
C SER A 241 5.71 -2.65 -26.28
N LEU A 242 4.56 -2.81 -26.94
CA LEU A 242 4.31 -3.73 -28.05
C LEU A 242 4.10 -2.99 -29.38
N GLU A 243 4.46 -1.71 -29.46
CA GLU A 243 4.29 -0.93 -30.69
C GLU A 243 4.97 -1.62 -31.89
N ASN A 244 4.21 -1.81 -32.98
CA ASN A 244 4.67 -2.51 -34.19
C ASN A 244 5.21 -3.94 -33.96
N MET A 245 4.93 -4.57 -32.82
CA MET A 245 5.38 -5.94 -32.51
C MET A 245 4.32 -7.00 -32.84
N GLY A 246 3.16 -6.63 -33.39
CA GLY A 246 2.02 -7.52 -33.55
C GLY A 246 2.28 -8.79 -34.35
N GLU A 247 3.13 -8.74 -35.38
CA GLU A 247 3.50 -9.90 -36.21
C GLU A 247 4.41 -10.91 -35.49
N TYR A 248 5.05 -10.49 -34.39
CA TYR A 248 6.01 -11.28 -33.64
C TYR A 248 5.44 -11.83 -32.33
N LEU A 249 4.19 -11.46 -31.99
CA LEU A 249 3.48 -12.03 -30.85
C LEU A 249 3.18 -13.51 -31.10
N PRO A 250 3.10 -14.33 -30.03
CA PRO A 250 2.80 -15.74 -30.17
C PRO A 250 1.37 -15.96 -30.70
N ASN A 251 1.18 -17.11 -31.35
CA ASN A 251 -0.14 -17.60 -31.73
C ASN A 251 -0.90 -18.15 -30.50
N VAL A 252 -2.18 -18.43 -30.66
CA VAL A 252 -3.06 -18.98 -29.60
C VAL A 252 -2.58 -20.33 -29.07
N ASP A 253 -1.85 -21.10 -29.88
CA ASP A 253 -1.23 -22.37 -29.49
C ASP A 253 0.15 -22.21 -28.83
N GLY A 254 0.62 -20.96 -28.64
CA GLY A 254 1.94 -20.65 -28.10
C GLY A 254 3.09 -20.83 -29.10
N SER A 255 2.80 -21.11 -30.38
CA SER A 255 3.83 -21.21 -31.41
C SER A 255 4.44 -19.85 -31.74
N SER A 256 5.75 -19.85 -32.01
CA SER A 256 6.51 -18.66 -32.38
C SER A 256 6.18 -18.20 -33.80
N ASN A 257 5.95 -16.89 -33.98
CA ASN A 257 5.97 -16.24 -35.29
C ASN A 257 7.34 -15.62 -35.64
N ILE A 258 8.34 -15.80 -34.75
CA ILE A 258 9.68 -15.24 -34.89
C ILE A 258 10.58 -16.23 -35.61
N ASP A 259 11.37 -15.73 -36.57
CA ASP A 259 12.37 -16.50 -37.29
C ASP A 259 13.45 -17.08 -36.35
N SER A 260 13.80 -18.34 -36.59
CA SER A 260 14.85 -19.12 -35.92
C SER A 260 16.24 -18.47 -35.86
N GLN A 261 16.51 -17.46 -36.70
CA GLN A 261 17.77 -16.71 -36.65
C GLN A 261 17.91 -15.85 -35.39
N TYR A 262 16.79 -15.48 -34.77
CA TYR A 262 16.77 -14.67 -33.55
C TYR A 262 16.78 -15.58 -32.32
N GLN A 263 17.48 -15.15 -31.27
CA GLN A 263 17.51 -15.82 -29.96
C GLN A 263 16.80 -14.99 -28.89
N TYR A 264 16.89 -13.67 -29.01
CA TYR A 264 16.31 -12.74 -28.06
C TYR A 264 15.38 -11.76 -28.75
N ILE A 265 14.38 -11.26 -28.02
CA ILE A 265 13.56 -10.12 -28.40
C ILE A 265 13.81 -8.97 -27.44
N ARG A 266 14.07 -7.78 -27.98
CA ARG A 266 14.27 -6.55 -27.23
C ARG A 266 12.97 -5.76 -27.17
N LEU A 267 12.53 -5.47 -25.95
CA LEU A 267 11.35 -4.64 -25.69
C LEU A 267 11.73 -3.43 -24.82
N VAL A 268 11.01 -2.33 -25.03
CA VAL A 268 11.10 -1.16 -24.15
C VAL A 268 10.29 -1.43 -22.90
N SER A 269 10.93 -1.33 -21.74
CA SER A 269 10.31 -1.42 -20.42
C SER A 269 9.97 -0.01 -19.93
N LEU A 270 8.68 0.35 -19.96
CA LEU A 270 8.22 1.67 -19.55
C LEU A 270 8.18 1.85 -18.03
N HIS A 271 7.93 0.76 -17.31
CA HIS A 271 7.93 0.73 -15.85
C HIS A 271 8.16 -0.69 -15.36
N ASN A 272 8.85 -0.85 -14.24
CA ASN A 272 9.11 -2.15 -13.64
C ASN A 272 9.01 -2.08 -12.12
N TRP A 273 8.62 -3.19 -11.49
CA TRP A 273 8.58 -3.32 -10.04
C TRP A 273 8.76 -4.78 -9.61
N THR A 274 9.10 -4.98 -8.34
CA THR A 274 9.33 -6.32 -7.77
C THR A 274 8.32 -6.63 -6.69
N CYS A 275 8.04 -7.91 -6.49
CA CYS A 275 7.26 -8.39 -5.35
C CYS A 275 7.73 -9.80 -4.94
N THR A 276 7.46 -10.17 -3.69
CA THR A 276 7.82 -11.49 -3.15
C THR A 276 6.58 -12.23 -2.72
N ILE A 277 6.41 -13.44 -3.25
CA ILE A 277 5.34 -14.35 -2.87
C ILE A 277 5.85 -15.23 -1.75
N MET A 278 5.18 -15.16 -0.62
CA MET A 278 5.49 -16.03 0.51
C MET A 278 4.81 -17.38 0.33
N GLU A 279 5.48 -18.44 0.76
CA GLU A 279 4.91 -19.77 0.80
C GLU A 279 3.70 -19.79 1.74
N GLU A 280 2.60 -20.39 1.28
CA GLU A 280 1.42 -20.59 2.11
C GLU A 280 1.71 -21.69 3.14
N SER A 281 2.00 -21.29 4.38
CA SER A 281 2.16 -22.27 5.45
C SER A 281 0.85 -23.00 5.77
N ARG A 282 -0.31 -22.30 5.69
CA ARG A 282 -1.68 -22.83 5.86
C ARG A 282 -2.70 -21.92 5.18
N THR A 283 -3.71 -22.49 4.53
CA THR A 283 -4.91 -21.77 4.10
C THR A 283 -5.91 -21.63 5.26
N LEU A 284 -6.89 -20.73 5.15
CA LEU A 284 -8.00 -20.67 6.11
C LEU A 284 -8.75 -22.02 6.18
N SER A 285 -8.89 -22.72 5.05
CA SER A 285 -9.50 -24.05 5.01
C SER A 285 -8.70 -25.05 5.84
N ASP A 286 -7.37 -25.00 5.77
CA ASP A 286 -6.51 -25.88 6.58
C ASP A 286 -6.62 -25.55 8.07
N ILE A 287 -6.72 -24.26 8.42
CA ILE A 287 -6.92 -23.82 9.81
C ILE A 287 -8.28 -24.34 10.33
N ILE A 288 -9.36 -24.16 9.55
CA ILE A 288 -10.70 -24.63 9.92
C ILE A 288 -10.74 -26.16 9.97
N GLY A 289 -10.10 -26.85 9.03
CA GLY A 289 -9.97 -28.30 9.01
C GLY A 289 -9.25 -28.82 10.26
N ALA A 290 -8.15 -28.17 10.65
CA ALA A 290 -7.41 -28.51 11.87
C ALA A 290 -8.17 -28.19 13.16
N LEU A 291 -9.11 -27.23 13.14
CA LEU A 291 -10.03 -27.03 14.26
C LEU A 291 -11.05 -28.18 14.37
N ASN A 292 -11.34 -28.88 13.26
CA ASN A 292 -12.31 -29.96 13.20
C ASN A 292 -11.69 -31.36 13.42
N ASN A 293 -10.74 -31.47 14.35
CA ASN A 293 -9.89 -32.65 14.45
C ASN A 293 -10.53 -33.92 15.05
N ASN A 294 -11.79 -33.94 15.53
CA ASN A 294 -12.37 -35.17 16.12
C ASN A 294 -13.90 -35.20 16.39
N TYR A 295 -14.73 -34.48 15.65
CA TYR A 295 -16.18 -34.51 15.92
C TYR A 295 -17.00 -34.82 14.68
N SER A 296 -17.45 -36.07 14.58
CA SER A 296 -18.50 -36.53 13.65
C SER A 296 -19.85 -35.83 13.84
N GLU A 297 -19.98 -35.00 14.89
CA GLU A 297 -21.22 -34.32 15.31
C GLU A 297 -21.20 -32.79 15.09
N GLY A 298 -20.15 -32.23 14.48
CA GLY A 298 -20.09 -30.81 14.10
C GLY A 298 -18.83 -30.08 14.57
N ILE A 299 -18.63 -28.86 14.06
CA ILE A 299 -17.48 -28.00 14.41
C ILE A 299 -17.64 -27.54 15.85
N ASN A 300 -16.95 -28.20 16.77
CA ASN A 300 -16.80 -27.73 18.13
C ASN A 300 -15.59 -26.79 18.18
N LEU A 301 -15.82 -25.49 18.38
CA LEU A 301 -14.77 -24.47 18.61
C LEU A 301 -14.11 -24.65 19.99
N CYS A 302 -13.67 -25.86 20.29
CA CYS A 302 -13.05 -26.24 21.55
C CYS A 302 -11.52 -26.14 21.42
N MET A 303 -10.87 -25.73 22.51
CA MET A 303 -9.42 -25.83 22.60
C MET A 303 -9.00 -27.31 22.56
N PRO A 304 -7.98 -27.66 21.77
CA PRO A 304 -7.54 -29.05 21.66
C PRO A 304 -6.99 -29.55 23.01
N ALA A 305 -7.39 -30.76 23.41
CA ALA A 305 -6.81 -31.41 24.58
C ALA A 305 -5.38 -31.85 24.27
N VAL A 306 -4.44 -31.54 25.15
CA VAL A 306 -3.06 -32.02 25.04
C VAL A 306 -3.02 -33.48 25.49
N THR A 307 -2.64 -34.37 24.57
CA THR A 307 -2.44 -35.81 24.81
C THR A 307 -0.97 -36.16 24.62
N GLY A 308 -0.20 -36.17 25.71
CA GLY A 308 1.23 -36.54 25.73
C GLY A 308 1.51 -37.67 26.72
N SER A 309 2.77 -38.06 26.84
CA SER A 309 3.21 -39.13 27.77
C SER A 309 3.22 -38.72 29.25
N ASP A 310 3.33 -37.42 29.56
CA ASP A 310 3.33 -36.91 30.94
C ASP A 310 1.90 -36.51 31.37
N ALA A 311 1.22 -37.43 32.07
CA ALA A 311 -0.15 -37.23 32.53
C ALA A 311 -0.32 -36.01 33.44
N THR A 312 0.67 -35.69 34.29
CA THR A 312 0.57 -34.60 35.27
C THR A 312 0.69 -33.24 34.57
N THR A 313 1.67 -33.09 33.68
CA THR A 313 1.86 -31.85 32.90
C THR A 313 0.68 -31.62 31.95
N ASN A 314 0.18 -32.67 31.30
CA ASN A 314 -0.99 -32.56 30.43
C ASN A 314 -2.23 -32.11 31.22
N GLN A 315 -2.43 -32.61 32.44
CA GLN A 315 -3.57 -32.22 33.27
C GLN A 315 -3.51 -30.72 33.62
N ILE A 316 -2.32 -30.20 33.96
CA ILE A 316 -2.12 -28.77 34.26
C ILE A 316 -2.44 -27.91 33.02
N VAL A 317 -1.92 -28.27 31.85
CA VAL A 317 -2.16 -27.53 30.60
C VAL A 317 -3.64 -27.60 30.19
N ASN A 318 -4.26 -28.78 30.28
CA ASN A 318 -5.68 -28.95 29.97
C ASN A 318 -6.58 -28.19 30.95
N ASN A 319 -6.21 -28.10 32.23
CA ASN A 319 -6.90 -27.25 33.21
C ASN A 319 -6.78 -25.76 32.85
N ALA A 320 -5.59 -25.30 32.43
CA ALA A 320 -5.39 -23.93 31.98
C ALA A 320 -6.25 -23.62 30.74
N TYR A 321 -6.30 -24.53 29.76
CA TYR A 321 -7.17 -24.42 28.59
C TYR A 321 -8.67 -24.40 28.96
N ALA A 322 -9.09 -25.23 29.92
CA ALA A 322 -10.46 -25.19 30.45
C ALA A 322 -10.79 -23.85 31.13
N MET A 323 -9.80 -23.17 31.69
CA MET A 323 -9.93 -21.82 32.24
C MET A 323 -9.86 -20.70 31.18
N GLY A 324 -9.71 -21.05 29.89
CA GLY A 324 -9.64 -20.11 28.77
C GLY A 324 -8.26 -19.50 28.53
N TYR A 325 -7.21 -20.05 29.14
CA TYR A 325 -5.83 -19.66 28.82
C TYR A 325 -5.39 -20.25 27.49
N ASN A 326 -4.56 -19.52 26.75
CA ASN A 326 -3.85 -19.97 25.56
C ASN A 326 -2.37 -19.56 25.73
N VAL A 327 -1.46 -20.28 25.08
CA VAL A 327 -0.04 -19.96 25.06
C VAL A 327 0.23 -19.00 23.91
N SER A 328 0.93 -17.90 24.19
CA SER A 328 1.35 -16.95 23.17
C SER A 328 2.84 -16.65 23.30
N SER A 329 3.49 -16.40 22.16
CA SER A 329 4.86 -15.92 22.13
C SER A 329 4.92 -14.53 22.77
N TYR A 330 5.84 -14.37 23.72
CA TYR A 330 6.06 -13.15 24.48
C TYR A 330 7.50 -12.69 24.31
N ASN A 331 7.65 -11.50 23.72
CA ASN A 331 8.94 -10.85 23.56
C ASN A 331 9.20 -9.98 24.79
N MET A 332 10.18 -10.35 25.59
CA MET A 332 10.57 -9.59 26.77
C MET A 332 11.31 -8.32 26.36
N ARG A 333 11.29 -7.30 27.22
CA ARG A 333 12.01 -6.04 26.99
C ARG A 333 13.53 -6.24 26.82
N GLY A 334 14.08 -7.32 27.38
CA GLY A 334 15.48 -7.71 27.22
C GLY A 334 15.87 -8.25 25.84
N GLY A 335 14.90 -8.43 24.92
CA GLY A 335 15.13 -9.02 23.59
C GLY A 335 14.92 -10.53 23.55
N ASP A 336 14.75 -11.18 24.71
CA ASP A 336 14.47 -12.61 24.80
C ASP A 336 13.04 -12.94 24.33
N THR A 337 12.90 -14.09 23.67
CA THR A 337 11.61 -14.66 23.27
C THR A 337 11.26 -15.79 24.24
N ASN A 338 10.09 -15.75 24.85
CA ASN A 338 9.60 -16.80 25.73
C ASN A 338 8.10 -17.05 25.50
N LEU A 339 7.53 -18.05 26.15
CA LEU A 339 6.11 -18.34 26.12
C LEU A 339 5.42 -17.74 27.34
N ALA A 340 4.23 -17.20 27.16
CA ALA A 340 3.39 -16.68 28.23
C ALA A 340 1.94 -17.18 28.10
N TRP A 341 1.27 -17.26 29.24
CA TRP A 341 -0.16 -17.48 29.31
C TRP A 341 -0.91 -16.20 28.96
N TYR A 342 -1.87 -16.31 28.06
CA TYR A 342 -2.79 -15.25 27.70
C TYR A 342 -4.22 -15.75 27.81
N ARG A 343 -5.08 -14.97 28.46
CA ARG A 343 -6.52 -15.24 28.60
C ARG A 343 -7.30 -14.01 28.14
N GLY A 344 -8.16 -14.22 27.15
CA GLY A 344 -9.04 -13.17 26.64
C GLY A 344 -10.18 -12.81 27.60
N PRO A 345 -10.97 -11.78 27.26
CA PRO A 345 -12.12 -11.36 28.07
C PRO A 345 -13.31 -12.35 28.02
N LEU A 346 -13.37 -13.19 26.99
CA LEU A 346 -14.44 -14.18 26.78
C LEU A 346 -14.03 -15.51 27.43
N VAL A 347 -14.39 -15.66 28.70
CA VAL A 347 -14.04 -16.83 29.52
C VAL A 347 -15.25 -17.73 29.75
N PRO A 348 -15.06 -19.06 29.84
CA PRO A 348 -16.16 -20.02 29.89
C PRO A 348 -16.85 -20.14 31.25
N TYR A 349 -16.53 -19.24 32.19
CA TYR A 349 -17.09 -19.23 33.54
C TYR A 349 -17.21 -17.79 34.06
N LYS A 350 -18.06 -17.61 35.07
CA LYS A 350 -18.21 -16.32 35.74
C LYS A 350 -16.97 -16.01 36.57
N VAL A 351 -16.24 -14.96 36.22
CA VAL A 351 -15.07 -14.49 36.98
C VAL A 351 -15.55 -13.63 38.14
N ALA A 352 -14.99 -13.85 39.33
CA ALA A 352 -15.20 -12.97 40.47
C ALA A 352 -14.57 -11.60 40.17
N ASN A 353 -15.32 -10.52 40.38
CA ASN A 353 -14.83 -9.15 40.21
C ASN A 353 -13.82 -8.81 41.30
N ASN A 354 -12.57 -9.21 41.08
CA ASN A 354 -11.46 -8.74 41.88
C ASN A 354 -11.10 -7.34 41.36
N ILE A 355 -11.34 -6.32 42.20
CA ILE A 355 -10.91 -4.95 41.91
C ILE A 355 -9.38 -4.96 41.86
N ILE A 356 -8.82 -4.80 40.67
CA ILE A 356 -7.38 -4.59 40.51
C ILE A 356 -7.12 -3.14 40.89
N SER A 357 -6.23 -2.90 41.85
CA SER A 357 -5.75 -1.56 42.15
C SER A 357 -5.04 -1.01 40.91
N LEU A 358 -5.62 0.01 40.29
CA LEU A 358 -5.10 0.68 39.09
C LEU A 358 -3.99 1.70 39.42
N MET A 359 -3.30 1.57 40.56
CA MET A 359 -2.26 2.52 40.97
C MET A 359 -0.99 2.48 40.09
N ASN A 360 -0.93 1.62 39.08
CA ASN A 360 0.31 1.38 38.35
C ASN A 360 0.27 2.02 36.95
N SER A 361 1.34 2.74 36.62
CA SER A 361 1.47 3.59 35.43
C SER A 361 1.94 2.89 34.16
N ASN A 362 2.29 1.59 34.23
CA ASN A 362 2.89 0.86 33.11
C ASN A 362 2.26 -0.53 32.91
N PRO A 363 2.27 -1.05 31.66
CA PRO A 363 1.73 -2.39 31.36
C PRO A 363 2.49 -3.51 32.07
N ASP A 364 3.79 -3.35 32.33
CA ASP A 364 4.64 -4.38 32.95
C ASP A 364 4.23 -4.70 34.39
N SER A 365 3.67 -3.72 35.09
CA SER A 365 3.15 -3.87 36.45
C SER A 365 1.92 -4.79 36.55
N PHE A 366 1.28 -5.07 35.40
CA PHE A 366 0.15 -5.98 35.29
C PHE A 366 0.57 -7.39 34.84
N LEU A 367 1.87 -7.63 34.62
CA LEU A 367 2.41 -8.96 34.43
C LEU A 367 2.26 -9.75 35.73
N ARG A 368 1.59 -10.90 35.64
CA ARG A 368 1.46 -11.80 36.78
C ARG A 368 2.41 -12.96 36.58
N TYR A 369 3.27 -13.21 37.54
CA TYR A 369 3.97 -14.48 37.59
C TYR A 369 3.01 -15.51 38.17
N VAL A 370 2.85 -16.65 37.51
CA VAL A 370 2.10 -17.80 38.06
C VAL A 370 3.13 -18.76 38.65
N PRO A 371 3.54 -18.62 39.93
CA PRO A 371 4.36 -19.63 40.58
C PRO A 371 3.48 -20.88 40.79
N ASN A 372 4.07 -22.07 40.61
CA ASN A 372 3.36 -23.35 40.71
C ASN A 372 2.43 -23.42 41.92
N ALA A 373 1.17 -23.78 41.65
CA ALA A 373 0.38 -24.56 42.59
C ALA A 373 0.84 -26.03 42.46
N VAL A 374 1.15 -26.64 43.60
CA VAL A 374 1.56 -28.04 43.85
C VAL A 374 3.07 -28.31 43.76
N VAL A 375 3.70 -28.32 44.94
CA VAL A 375 4.91 -29.10 45.24
C VAL A 375 4.42 -30.47 45.72
N GLU A 376 4.38 -31.47 44.83
CA GLU A 376 4.41 -32.88 45.24
C GLU A 376 5.40 -33.62 44.34
N GLY A 377 6.58 -33.92 44.89
CA GLY A 377 7.64 -34.66 44.19
C GLY A 377 8.50 -33.80 43.25
N ASN A 378 9.65 -34.36 42.85
CA ASN A 378 10.73 -33.72 42.08
C ASN A 378 10.39 -33.31 40.63
N ASN A 379 9.11 -33.08 40.29
CA ASN A 379 8.71 -32.66 38.95
C ASN A 379 8.62 -31.13 38.87
N ILE A 380 9.59 -30.54 38.16
CA ILE A 380 9.66 -29.11 37.88
C ILE A 380 8.63 -28.79 36.79
N THR A 381 7.50 -28.21 37.16
CA THR A 381 6.56 -27.60 36.20
C THR A 381 7.03 -26.18 35.87
N THR A 382 7.12 -25.85 34.59
CA THR A 382 7.65 -24.59 34.08
C THR A 382 6.81 -23.41 34.54
N SER A 383 7.40 -22.50 35.32
CA SER A 383 6.74 -21.26 35.71
C SER A 383 6.63 -20.31 34.51
N MET A 384 5.45 -19.77 34.25
CA MET A 384 5.18 -18.90 33.10
C MET A 384 4.53 -17.60 33.56
N PHE A 385 4.75 -16.54 32.78
CA PHE A 385 4.04 -15.26 32.97
C PHE A 385 2.61 -15.36 32.44
N ASP A 386 1.66 -14.78 33.16
CA ASP A 386 0.33 -14.42 32.69
C ASP A 386 0.34 -12.94 32.27
N VAL A 387 0.23 -12.72 30.96
CA VAL A 387 0.28 -11.39 30.32
C VAL A 387 -1.11 -10.79 30.11
N SER A 388 -2.19 -11.46 30.51
CA SER A 388 -3.57 -11.10 30.14
C SER A 388 -3.94 -9.66 30.51
N TYR A 389 -3.61 -9.23 31.73
CA TYR A 389 -3.91 -7.87 32.19
C TYR A 389 -2.98 -6.82 31.60
N SER A 390 -1.73 -7.18 31.33
CA SER A 390 -0.76 -6.31 30.65
C SER A 390 -1.22 -5.98 29.22
N VAL A 391 -1.66 -7.01 28.49
CA VAL A 391 -2.24 -6.87 27.15
C VAL A 391 -3.53 -6.04 27.20
N ALA A 392 -4.41 -6.29 28.17
CA ALA A 392 -5.64 -5.52 28.32
C ALA A 392 -5.38 -4.02 28.60
N PHE A 393 -4.41 -3.72 29.46
CA PHE A 393 -3.98 -2.33 29.71
C PHE A 393 -3.43 -1.69 28.44
N GLN A 394 -2.51 -2.36 27.75
CA GLN A 394 -1.88 -1.83 26.54
C GLN A 394 -2.91 -1.61 25.41
N LEU A 395 -3.86 -2.52 25.24
CA LEU A 395 -4.96 -2.37 24.28
C LEU A 395 -5.82 -1.15 24.62
N GLY A 396 -6.22 -0.99 25.89
CA GLY A 396 -6.97 0.17 26.36
C GLY A 396 -6.21 1.48 26.13
N PHE A 397 -4.90 1.48 26.38
CA PHE A 397 -4.01 2.61 26.14
C PHE A 397 -3.92 2.98 24.65
N LEU A 398 -3.78 1.99 23.76
CA LEU A 398 -3.74 2.23 22.32
C LEU A 398 -5.08 2.76 21.78
N LEU A 399 -6.21 2.22 22.26
CA LEU A 399 -7.55 2.71 21.92
C LEU A 399 -7.78 4.14 22.42
N ALA A 400 -7.29 4.45 23.62
CA ALA A 400 -7.31 5.79 24.18
C ALA A 400 -6.50 6.78 23.33
N ILE A 401 -5.30 6.40 22.87
CA ILE A 401 -4.47 7.24 21.99
C ILE A 401 -5.11 7.45 20.62
N GLN A 402 -5.72 6.41 20.05
CA GLN A 402 -6.39 6.50 18.76
C GLN A 402 -7.56 7.51 18.79
N ASN A 403 -8.21 7.67 19.95
CA ASN A 403 -9.31 8.61 20.13
C ASN A 403 -8.81 10.01 20.51
N LYS A 404 -8.72 10.89 19.51
CA LYS A 404 -8.30 12.29 19.68
C LYS A 404 -9.11 13.04 20.75
N ASN A 405 -10.43 12.85 20.80
CA ASN A 405 -11.29 13.54 21.75
C ASN A 405 -11.01 13.10 23.20
N PHE A 406 -10.79 11.80 23.42
CA PHE A 406 -10.36 11.29 24.71
C PHE A 406 -9.03 11.92 25.15
N ALA A 407 -8.03 11.95 24.26
CA ALA A 407 -6.71 12.50 24.55
C ALA A 407 -6.76 14.01 24.90
N GLU A 408 -7.55 14.80 24.17
CA GLU A 408 -7.75 16.22 24.44
C GLU A 408 -8.40 16.47 25.81
N ASN A 409 -9.45 15.71 26.14
CA ASN A 409 -10.13 15.84 27.44
C ASN A 409 -9.23 15.40 28.60
N LEU A 410 -8.46 14.32 28.42
CA LEU A 410 -7.49 13.88 29.42
C LEU A 410 -6.41 14.94 29.65
N TYR A 411 -5.92 15.59 28.58
CA TYR A 411 -4.93 16.67 28.69
C TYR A 411 -5.49 17.88 29.43
N LYS A 412 -6.71 18.32 29.07
CA LYS A 412 -7.41 19.43 29.77
C LYS A 412 -7.63 19.12 31.24
N TRP A 413 -8.03 17.90 31.58
CA TRP A 413 -8.20 17.45 32.96
C TRP A 413 -6.88 17.49 33.74
N LYS A 414 -5.78 16.98 33.15
CA LYS A 414 -4.44 17.05 33.77
C LYS A 414 -3.99 18.49 34.00
N GLN A 415 -4.17 19.36 33.00
CA GLN A 415 -3.82 20.78 33.10
C GLN A 415 -4.66 21.49 34.18
N GLY A 416 -5.96 21.20 34.25
CA GLY A 416 -6.86 21.75 35.27
C GLY A 416 -6.46 21.33 36.69
N ASN A 417 -6.09 20.05 36.89
CA ASN A 417 -5.56 19.58 38.18
C ASN A 417 -4.24 20.25 38.55
N GLN A 418 -3.31 20.40 37.59
CA GLN A 418 -2.06 21.10 37.83
C GLN A 418 -2.31 22.57 38.24
N GLN A 419 -3.21 23.26 37.54
CA GLN A 419 -3.59 24.64 37.87
C GLN A 419 -4.25 24.74 39.24
N ALA A 420 -5.16 23.84 39.60
CA ALA A 420 -5.79 23.80 40.91
C ALA A 420 -4.76 23.55 42.04
N VAL A 421 -3.79 22.66 41.83
CA VAL A 421 -2.70 22.43 42.79
C VAL A 421 -1.83 23.68 42.91
N ILE A 422 -1.46 24.31 41.80
CA ILE A 422 -0.67 25.56 41.81
C ILE A 422 -1.42 26.66 42.56
N GLN A 423 -2.70 26.89 42.26
CA GLN A 423 -3.53 27.88 42.94
C GLN A 423 -3.68 27.59 44.43
N ALA A 424 -3.82 26.32 44.83
CA ALA A 424 -3.89 25.95 46.24
C ALA A 424 -2.58 26.28 46.97
N VAL A 425 -1.43 25.98 46.34
CA VAL A 425 -0.11 26.31 46.89
C VAL A 425 0.12 27.82 46.93
N GLU A 426 -0.22 28.56 45.86
CA GLU A 426 -0.14 30.02 45.82
C GLU A 426 -0.99 30.66 46.92
N ASN A 427 -2.21 30.19 47.13
CA ASN A 427 -3.09 30.68 48.20
C ASN A 427 -2.53 30.37 49.59
N GLU A 428 -1.92 29.20 49.81
CA GLU A 428 -1.26 28.85 51.07
C GLU A 428 -0.07 29.80 51.35
N VAL A 429 0.78 30.03 50.35
CA VAL A 429 1.92 30.97 50.45
C VAL A 429 1.45 32.40 50.70
N LEU A 430 0.41 32.87 50.00
CA LEU A 430 -0.14 34.22 50.19
C LEU A 430 -0.74 34.40 51.59
N GLN A 431 -1.41 33.39 52.14
CA GLN A 431 -1.95 33.42 53.51
C GLN A 431 -0.84 33.50 54.57
N GLU A 432 0.28 32.80 54.37
CA GLU A 432 1.41 32.83 55.30
C GLU A 432 2.16 34.18 55.26
N VAL A 433 2.32 34.76 54.07
CA VAL A 433 2.96 36.08 53.88
C VAL A 433 2.08 37.23 54.39
N LEU A 434 0.76 37.18 54.13
CA LEU A 434 -0.16 38.25 54.55
C LEU A 434 -0.61 38.11 56.01
N GLY A 435 -0.77 36.89 56.51
CA GLY A 435 -1.17 36.59 57.89
C GLY A 435 -0.10 36.93 58.94
N SER A 436 1.16 37.05 58.53
CA SER A 436 2.26 37.51 59.39
C SER A 436 2.38 39.04 59.47
N THR A 437 1.56 39.80 58.71
CA THR A 437 1.64 41.26 58.67
C THR A 437 0.73 41.94 59.70
N THR A 438 0.95 41.66 60.99
CA THR A 438 0.58 42.58 62.07
C THR A 438 1.84 43.05 62.80
N LEU A 439 2.24 44.28 62.46
CA LEU A 439 3.05 45.24 63.24
C LEU A 439 4.39 44.74 63.82
N ALA A 440 5.49 44.95 63.07
CA ALA A 440 6.56 45.91 63.42
C ALA A 440 7.90 45.55 62.77
N THR A 441 8.63 46.59 62.35
CA THR A 441 10.09 46.70 62.14
C THR A 441 10.76 46.17 60.86
N GLN A 442 11.26 47.14 60.07
CA GLN A 442 12.42 47.15 59.14
C GLN A 442 12.31 46.37 57.79
N PRO A 443 12.30 47.06 56.63
CA PRO A 443 12.01 46.48 55.32
C PRO A 443 13.10 45.59 54.69
N LYS A 444 14.29 45.46 55.31
CA LYS A 444 15.37 44.59 54.79
C LYS A 444 15.31 43.15 55.32
N GLN A 445 14.94 42.92 56.58
CA GLN A 445 14.82 41.57 57.15
C GLN A 445 13.60 40.83 56.60
N LEU A 446 12.48 41.54 56.38
CA LEU A 446 11.29 41.00 55.71
C LEU A 446 11.60 40.36 54.35
N ARG A 447 12.53 40.92 53.57
CA ARG A 447 12.83 40.41 52.22
C ARG A 447 13.65 39.12 52.25
N GLU A 448 14.58 38.99 53.18
CA GLU A 448 15.41 37.78 53.33
C GLU A 448 14.63 36.63 53.97
N ASP A 449 13.77 36.91 54.96
CA ASP A 449 12.90 35.91 55.57
C ASP A 449 11.81 35.43 54.58
N MET A 450 11.25 36.33 53.76
CA MET A 450 10.33 35.95 52.69
C MET A 450 10.99 35.05 51.64
N ILE A 451 12.23 35.35 51.22
CA ILE A 451 12.94 34.54 50.23
C ILE A 451 13.31 33.17 50.80
N SER A 452 13.74 33.10 52.07
CA SER A 452 14.04 31.82 52.74
C SER A 452 12.79 30.96 52.94
N ASN A 453 11.66 31.54 53.36
CA ASN A 453 10.42 30.78 53.50
C ASN A 453 9.88 30.27 52.16
N VAL A 454 9.92 31.09 51.11
CA VAL A 454 9.53 30.65 49.76
C VAL A 454 10.44 29.52 49.27
N ALA A 455 11.76 29.61 49.50
CA ALA A 455 12.70 28.55 49.13
C ALA A 455 12.45 27.24 49.87
N ASN A 456 12.19 27.29 51.19
CA ASN A 456 11.90 26.11 52.00
C ASN A 456 10.57 25.45 51.62
N ILE A 457 9.55 26.23 51.25
CA ILE A 457 8.25 25.72 50.79
C ILE A 457 8.40 25.05 49.42
N ILE A 458 9.14 25.67 48.49
CA ILE A 458 9.47 25.07 47.19
C ILE A 458 10.21 23.73 47.39
N GLU A 459 11.17 23.66 48.32
CA GLU A 459 11.91 22.41 48.57
C GLU A 459 11.04 21.31 49.19
N LYS A 460 10.13 21.67 50.12
CA LYS A 460 9.17 20.75 50.74
C LYS A 460 8.19 20.17 49.72
N TYR A 461 7.68 20.98 48.79
CA TYR A 461 6.73 20.54 47.77
C TYR A 461 7.40 19.83 46.58
N THR A 462 8.66 20.17 46.25
CA THR A 462 9.44 19.43 45.25
C THR A 462 9.72 17.99 45.70
N LYS A 463 9.88 17.77 47.02
CA LYS A 463 10.02 16.42 47.60
C LYS A 463 8.71 15.62 47.58
N SER A 464 7.55 16.25 47.78
CA SER A 464 6.25 15.55 47.75
C SER A 464 5.72 15.27 46.34
N ILE A 465 6.09 16.08 45.34
CA ILE A 465 5.81 15.78 43.92
C ILE A 465 6.64 14.57 43.43
N LYS A 466 7.92 14.49 43.82
CA LYS A 466 8.79 13.33 43.49
C LYS A 466 8.40 12.01 44.16
N LEU A 467 7.49 12.03 45.15
CA LEU A 467 6.97 10.84 45.81
C LEU A 467 5.63 10.36 45.22
N ARG A 468 5.05 11.11 44.26
CA ARG A 468 3.75 10.80 43.61
C ARG A 468 3.85 10.50 42.11
N ASP A 469 4.98 10.78 41.48
CA ASP A 469 5.37 10.20 40.18
C ASP A 469 6.00 8.82 40.38
#